data_AF-A0A3Q1KFA5-F1
#
_entry.id   AF-A0A3Q1KFA5-F1
#
_cell.length_a   1.000
_cell.length_b   1.000
_cell.length_c   1.000
_cell.angle_alpha   90.00
_cell.angle_beta   90.00
_cell.angle_gamma   90.00
#
_symmetry.space_group_name_H-M   'P 1'
#
loop_
_entity.id
_entity.type
_entity.pdbx_description
1 polymer ?
#
loop_
_entity_poly.entity_id
_entity_poly.type
_entity_poly.pdbx_seq_one_letter_code
_entity_poly.pdbx_strand_id
1 'polypeptide(L)'
;MCVVLFRLSLRFGDVEDLRGLVIRLQMSNTFYEAAGQNWFTLDSVHIHYNWTQEATFNASEVYAPATSSYHCQHVSSLHKYDTLLVPSSHTDTSANWHITFTDFQIQAFNVQSDKFASASDCATFLTPAILMGLVTSLILLLVLAYALHMMLLIKCMYYMAQCHITSFHHAHCLSSFHYNVLCLILLQEIYTLNSQFYS
;
A
#
# COMPACT_ATOMS: atom_id res chain seq x y z
N MET A 1 30.90 -5.23 5.12
CA MET A 1 30.03 -4.05 5.25
C MET A 1 30.21 -3.44 6.63
N CYS A 2 30.36 -2.13 6.72
CA CYS A 2 30.36 -1.42 8.01
C CYS A 2 28.90 -1.07 8.33
N VAL A 3 28.33 -1.66 9.38
CA VAL A 3 26.99 -1.32 9.87
C VAL A 3 27.14 -0.24 10.93
N VAL A 4 26.52 0.92 10.71
CA VAL A 4 26.52 1.99 11.71
C VAL A 4 25.34 1.78 12.64
N LEU A 5 25.61 1.70 13.94
CA LEU A 5 24.60 1.51 14.98
C LEU A 5 24.34 2.83 15.72
N PHE A 6 23.07 3.16 15.91
CA PHE A 6 22.59 4.26 16.74
C PHE A 6 21.71 3.72 17.86
N ARG A 7 21.84 4.31 19.06
CA ARG A 7 21.03 3.90 20.22
C ARG A 7 20.41 5.10 20.89
N LEU A 8 19.09 5.10 20.98
CA LEU A 8 18.31 6.07 21.74
C LEU A 8 17.89 5.43 23.07
N SER A 9 18.16 6.09 24.19
CA SER A 9 17.77 5.61 25.52
C SER A 9 16.87 6.63 26.19
N LEU A 10 15.61 6.24 26.36
CA LEU A 10 14.59 6.99 27.08
C LEU A 10 14.60 6.48 28.53
N ARG A 11 15.04 7.31 29.45
CA ARG A 11 15.08 6.97 30.88
C ARG A 11 13.89 7.62 31.55
N PHE A 12 12.96 6.78 31.99
CA PHE A 12 11.86 7.19 32.82
C PHE A 12 12.30 7.01 34.29
N GLY A 13 11.86 7.93 35.15
CA GLY A 13 12.09 7.81 36.59
C GLY A 13 11.25 6.69 37.19
N ASP A 14 10.83 6.87 38.43
CA ASP A 14 9.86 5.97 39.04
C ASP A 14 8.47 6.31 38.51
N VAL A 15 7.89 5.37 37.77
CA VAL A 15 6.54 5.47 37.19
C VAL A 15 5.67 4.46 37.93
N GLU A 16 4.86 4.92 38.87
CA GLU A 16 4.02 4.07 39.72
C GLU A 16 4.84 2.95 40.42
N ASP A 17 4.54 1.67 40.18
CA ASP A 17 5.27 0.52 40.73
C ASP A 17 6.54 0.16 39.93
N LEU A 18 6.74 0.78 38.76
CA LEU A 18 7.87 0.53 37.88
C LEU A 18 9.02 1.47 38.24
N ARG A 19 10.01 0.94 38.94
CA ARG A 19 11.24 1.67 39.30
C ARG A 19 12.29 1.59 38.20
N GLY A 20 12.84 2.75 37.83
CA GLY A 20 13.94 2.85 36.86
C GLY A 20 13.64 2.23 35.50
N LEU A 21 12.49 2.57 34.91
CA LEU A 21 12.11 2.10 33.58
C LEU A 21 12.97 2.77 32.50
N VAL A 22 13.67 1.99 31.70
CA VAL A 22 14.47 2.50 30.58
C VAL A 22 14.08 1.79 29.29
N ILE A 23 13.64 2.55 28.30
CA ILE A 23 13.34 2.04 26.96
C ILE A 23 14.51 2.40 26.04
N ARG A 24 15.15 1.40 25.44
CA ARG A 24 16.24 1.57 24.47
C ARG A 24 15.79 1.14 23.10
N LEU A 25 15.95 2.03 22.12
CA LEU A 25 15.70 1.77 20.72
C LEU A 25 17.07 1.64 20.03
N GLN A 26 17.33 0.49 19.43
CA GLN A 26 18.55 0.22 18.68
C GLN A 26 18.23 0.26 17.19
N MET A 27 18.94 1.12 16.47
CA MET A 27 18.76 1.31 15.03
C MET A 27 20.08 1.07 14.30
N SER A 28 20.01 0.54 13.10
CA SER A 28 21.17 0.39 12.22
C SER A 28 20.96 1.13 10.91
N ASN A 29 22.06 1.42 10.22
CA ASN A 29 22.07 1.98 8.87
C ASN A 29 22.83 1.05 7.93
N THR A 30 22.15 0.62 6.86
CA THR A 30 22.68 -0.31 5.86
C THR A 30 22.46 0.22 4.45
N PHE A 31 23.49 0.11 3.60
CA PHE A 31 23.38 0.44 2.19
C PHE A 31 22.79 -0.73 1.42
N TYR A 32 21.65 -0.53 0.77
CA TYR A 32 21.03 -1.54 -0.08
C TYR A 32 21.37 -1.26 -1.54
N GLU A 33 22.21 -2.11 -2.14
CA GLU A 33 22.65 -1.96 -3.55
C GLU A 33 21.48 -1.92 -4.53
N ALA A 34 20.46 -2.77 -4.32
CA ALA A 34 19.25 -2.81 -5.16
C ALA A 34 18.46 -1.50 -5.15
N ALA A 35 18.51 -0.75 -4.05
CA ALA A 35 17.82 0.53 -3.90
C ALA A 35 18.75 1.73 -4.19
N GLY A 36 20.07 1.51 -4.31
CA GLY A 36 21.06 2.57 -4.51
C GLY A 36 21.13 3.60 -3.39
N GLN A 37 20.64 3.27 -2.19
CA GLN A 37 20.56 4.21 -1.07
C GLN A 37 20.72 3.53 0.29
N ASN A 38 21.04 4.34 1.30
CA ASN A 38 21.10 3.94 2.71
C ASN A 38 19.69 3.87 3.29
N TRP A 39 19.40 2.79 4.02
CA TRP A 39 18.17 2.61 4.77
C TRP A 39 18.51 2.44 6.24
N PHE A 40 17.70 3.04 7.09
CA PHE A 40 17.76 2.78 8.51
C PHE A 40 16.65 1.83 8.92
N THR A 41 16.98 0.96 9.86
CA THR A 41 16.06 -0.03 10.45
C THR A 41 16.09 0.12 11.96
N LEU A 42 14.94 -0.04 12.61
CA LEU A 42 14.87 -0.23 14.06
C LEU A 42 15.06 -1.72 14.32
N ASP A 43 16.25 -2.13 14.73
CA ASP A 43 16.58 -3.55 14.85
C ASP A 43 15.85 -4.17 16.06
N SER A 44 15.93 -3.50 17.21
CA SER A 44 15.37 -3.99 18.46
C SER A 44 14.97 -2.87 19.42
N VAL A 45 13.97 -3.16 20.25
CA VAL A 45 13.54 -2.34 21.38
C VAL A 45 13.78 -3.14 22.66
N HIS A 46 14.56 -2.58 23.56
CA HIS A 46 14.87 -3.17 24.86
C HIS A 46 14.17 -2.37 25.95
N ILE A 47 13.42 -3.06 26.80
CA ILE A 47 12.91 -2.49 28.05
C ILE A 47 13.80 -3.01 29.17
N HIS A 48 14.35 -2.10 29.97
CA HIS A 48 14.97 -2.43 31.25
C HIS A 48 14.10 -1.93 32.37
N TYR A 49 13.84 -2.77 33.36
CA TYR A 49 13.08 -2.39 34.54
C TYR A 49 13.73 -2.98 35.79
N ASN A 50 13.62 -2.26 36.91
CA ASN A 50 14.18 -2.68 38.20
C ASN A 50 15.67 -3.06 38.13
N TRP A 51 16.43 -2.39 37.27
CA TRP A 51 17.88 -2.54 37.00
C TRP A 51 18.39 -3.93 36.59
N THR A 52 17.57 -4.97 36.72
CA THR A 52 17.98 -6.39 36.62
C THR A 52 17.21 -7.13 35.54
N GLN A 53 16.01 -6.67 35.20
CA GLN A 53 15.14 -7.36 34.27
C GLN A 53 15.14 -6.63 32.93
N GLU A 54 15.26 -7.40 31.86
CA GLU A 54 15.28 -6.93 30.48
C GLU A 54 14.22 -7.67 29.67
N ALA A 55 13.50 -6.96 28.83
CA ALA A 55 12.61 -7.51 27.81
C ALA A 55 13.05 -6.99 26.45
N THR A 56 13.22 -7.88 25.48
CA THR A 56 13.68 -7.51 24.13
C THR A 56 12.61 -7.80 23.10
N PHE A 57 12.38 -6.85 22.21
CA PHE A 57 11.47 -6.94 21.07
C PHE A 57 12.26 -6.71 19.78
N ASN A 58 12.09 -7.59 18.80
CA ASN A 58 12.57 -7.41 17.44
C ASN A 58 11.60 -6.49 16.70
N ALA A 59 12.15 -5.50 16.00
CA ALA A 59 11.36 -4.46 15.33
C ALA A 59 11.68 -4.35 13.83
N SER A 60 11.97 -5.50 13.20
CA SER A 60 12.48 -5.62 11.83
C SER A 60 11.62 -4.95 10.74
N GLU A 61 10.32 -4.76 11.02
CA GLU A 61 9.36 -4.18 10.07
C GLU A 61 9.28 -2.65 10.15
N VAL A 62 10.07 -2.03 11.03
CA VAL A 62 10.18 -0.58 11.16
C VAL A 62 11.45 -0.11 10.44
N TYR A 63 11.29 0.36 9.20
CA TYR A 63 12.39 0.80 8.34
C TYR A 63 12.00 1.96 7.43
N ALA A 64 12.96 2.83 7.11
CA ALA A 64 12.78 3.91 6.15
C ALA A 64 14.12 4.33 5.51
N PRO A 65 14.10 5.04 4.38
CA PRO A 65 15.31 5.61 3.79
C PRO A 65 16.02 6.53 4.80
N ALA A 66 17.35 6.51 4.84
CA ALA A 66 18.14 7.33 5.77
C ALA A 66 17.96 8.86 5.57
N THR A 67 17.36 9.28 4.45
CA THR A 67 17.03 10.66 4.11
C THR A 67 15.64 11.11 4.59
N SER A 68 14.79 10.17 5.00
CA SER A 68 13.40 10.39 5.40
C SER A 68 13.18 10.01 6.87
N SER A 69 12.06 10.42 7.45
CA SER A 69 11.62 9.91 8.75
C SER A 69 10.66 8.74 8.57
N TYR A 70 10.60 7.81 9.52
CA TYR A 70 9.57 6.78 9.57
C TYR A 70 8.39 7.31 10.38
N HIS A 71 7.17 7.12 9.90
CA HIS A 71 5.94 7.48 10.61
C HIS A 71 4.95 6.31 10.61
N CYS A 72 4.31 6.07 11.75
CA CYS A 72 3.27 5.06 11.84
C CYS A 72 2.27 5.39 12.94
N GLN A 73 0.99 5.16 12.66
CA GLN A 73 -0.08 5.39 13.63
C GLN A 73 0.09 4.51 14.87
N HIS A 74 0.47 3.25 14.68
CA HIS A 74 0.62 2.27 15.76
C HIS A 74 1.86 1.41 15.54
N VAL A 75 2.79 1.42 16.50
CA VAL A 75 3.89 0.46 16.59
C VAL A 75 3.72 -0.31 17.89
N SER A 76 3.26 -1.55 17.81
CA SER A 76 2.81 -2.31 18.97
C SER A 76 3.33 -3.74 18.97
N SER A 77 3.44 -4.32 20.17
CA SER A 77 3.60 -5.77 20.34
C SER A 77 2.27 -6.54 20.38
N LEU A 78 1.14 -5.84 20.34
CA LEU A 78 -0.19 -6.45 20.35
C LEU A 78 -0.63 -6.85 18.94
N HIS A 79 -1.21 -8.05 18.82
CA HIS A 79 -1.73 -8.61 17.55
C HIS A 79 -2.83 -7.75 16.90
N LYS A 80 -3.48 -6.88 17.68
CA LYS A 80 -4.49 -5.95 17.16
C LYS A 80 -3.89 -4.91 16.18
N TYR A 81 -2.61 -4.58 16.31
CA TYR A 81 -1.94 -3.51 15.56
C TYR A 81 -0.72 -4.04 14.79
N ASP A 82 -0.93 -5.13 14.04
CA ASP A 82 0.05 -5.76 13.13
C ASP A 82 1.35 -6.30 13.77
N THR A 83 1.48 -6.30 15.11
CA THR A 83 2.62 -6.94 15.83
C THR A 83 4.00 -6.52 15.31
N LEU A 84 4.20 -5.24 14.98
CA LEU A 84 5.49 -4.71 14.52
C LEU A 84 6.64 -4.91 15.54
N LEU A 85 6.31 -5.10 16.82
CA LEU A 85 7.26 -5.43 17.88
C LEU A 85 7.09 -6.89 18.32
N VAL A 86 7.95 -7.78 17.86
CA VAL A 86 7.87 -9.21 18.17
C VAL A 86 8.79 -9.54 19.34
N PRO A 87 8.31 -10.14 20.45
CA PRO A 87 9.18 -10.53 21.56
C PRO A 87 10.25 -11.53 21.07
N SER A 88 11.51 -11.33 21.48
CA SER A 88 12.64 -12.14 21.00
C SER A 88 12.54 -13.62 21.41
N SER A 89 11.83 -13.91 22.49
CA SER A 89 11.56 -15.24 23.01
C SER A 89 10.15 -15.31 23.59
N HIS A 90 9.44 -16.39 23.29
CA HIS A 90 8.09 -16.66 23.79
C HIS A 90 8.05 -17.14 25.25
N THR A 91 9.21 -17.48 25.83
CA THR A 91 9.32 -17.99 27.20
C THR A 91 9.95 -16.99 28.18
N ASP A 92 10.44 -15.86 27.68
CA ASP A 92 11.16 -14.88 28.48
C ASP A 92 10.19 -13.83 29.07
N THR A 93 10.72 -13.00 29.95
CA THR A 93 10.04 -11.84 30.54
C THR A 93 9.36 -10.96 29.49
N SER A 94 9.89 -10.89 28.26
CA SER A 94 9.34 -10.15 27.12
C SER A 94 7.90 -10.51 26.75
N ALA A 95 7.47 -11.76 26.95
CA ALA A 95 6.09 -12.17 26.67
C ALA A 95 5.06 -11.52 27.64
N ASN A 96 5.51 -11.08 28.82
CA ASN A 96 4.67 -10.43 29.81
C ASN A 96 4.57 -8.91 29.62
N TRP A 97 5.32 -8.35 28.66
CA TRP A 97 5.36 -6.91 28.40
C TRP A 97 4.60 -6.59 27.11
N HIS A 98 3.73 -5.59 27.19
CA HIS A 98 3.05 -5.03 26.03
C HIS A 98 3.44 -3.56 25.89
N ILE A 99 4.01 -3.20 24.74
CA ILE A 99 4.32 -1.82 24.38
C ILE A 99 3.46 -1.44 23.19
N THR A 100 2.89 -0.24 23.22
CA THR A 100 2.24 0.36 22.08
C THR A 100 2.66 1.81 21.99
N PHE A 101 3.37 2.16 20.93
CA PHE A 101 3.61 3.54 20.54
C PHE A 101 2.45 3.97 19.64
N THR A 102 1.85 5.11 19.97
CA THR A 102 0.84 5.77 19.14
C THR A 102 1.49 6.99 18.50
N ASP A 103 1.15 7.26 17.23
CA ASP A 103 1.68 8.41 16.49
C ASP A 103 3.21 8.44 16.50
N PHE A 104 3.81 7.31 16.13
CA PHE A 104 5.24 7.09 16.24
C PHE A 104 5.97 7.68 15.03
N GLN A 105 6.83 8.66 15.27
CA GLN A 105 7.73 9.21 14.25
C GLN A 105 9.19 9.18 14.73
N ILE A 106 10.09 8.65 13.90
CA ILE A 106 11.52 8.55 14.23
C ILE A 106 12.41 8.76 13.02
N GLN A 107 13.57 9.38 13.25
CA GLN A 107 14.64 9.52 12.27
C GLN A 107 15.99 9.45 12.99
N ALA A 108 16.82 8.48 12.62
CA ALA A 108 18.10 8.23 13.28
C ALA A 108 19.29 8.89 12.58
N PHE A 109 19.21 9.07 11.27
CA PHE A 109 20.31 9.54 10.43
C PHE A 109 19.89 10.72 9.57
N ASN A 110 20.88 11.53 9.18
CA ASN A 110 20.71 12.62 8.22
C ASN A 110 19.65 13.68 8.62
N VAL A 111 19.50 13.94 9.92
CA VAL A 111 18.61 14.98 10.45
C VAL A 111 19.18 16.36 10.11
N GLN A 112 18.35 17.25 9.57
CA GLN A 112 18.75 18.61 9.19
C GLN A 112 17.89 19.63 9.93
N SER A 113 18.52 20.72 10.38
CA SER A 113 17.83 21.85 11.01
C SER A 113 16.94 21.49 12.20
N ASP A 114 17.32 20.46 12.97
CA ASP A 114 16.58 19.94 14.13
C ASP A 114 15.10 19.60 13.85
N LYS A 115 14.80 19.21 12.60
CA LYS A 115 13.44 18.83 12.15
C LYS A 115 13.46 17.48 11.45
N PHE A 116 12.35 16.76 11.55
CA PHE A 116 12.13 15.55 10.76
C PHE A 116 12.05 15.86 9.27
N ALA A 117 12.70 15.02 8.48
CA ALA A 117 12.50 14.99 7.03
C ALA A 117 11.13 14.40 6.69
N SER A 118 10.78 14.38 5.39
CA SER A 118 9.52 13.82 4.90
C SER A 118 9.24 12.44 5.52
N ALA A 119 8.01 12.25 6.00
CA ALA A 119 7.57 11.00 6.59
C ALA A 119 7.38 9.92 5.52
N SER A 120 7.86 8.72 5.82
CA SER A 120 7.57 7.47 5.12
C SER A 120 6.62 6.68 6.02
N ASP A 121 5.37 6.57 5.59
CA ASP A 121 4.33 5.92 6.38
C ASP A 121 4.45 4.39 6.32
N CYS A 122 4.16 3.72 7.44
CA CYS A 122 4.15 2.26 7.55
C CYS A 122 3.04 1.58 6.73
N ALA A 123 1.95 2.30 6.45
CA ALA A 123 0.85 1.81 5.64
C ALA A 123 1.01 2.30 4.20
N THR A 124 1.26 1.38 3.27
CA THR A 124 1.14 1.70 1.84
C THR A 124 -0.31 2.04 1.51
N PHE A 125 -0.53 3.17 0.83
CA PHE A 125 -1.85 3.64 0.40
C PHE A 125 -2.70 2.56 -0.31
N LEU A 126 -2.06 1.60 -0.97
CA LEU A 126 -2.71 0.41 -1.51
C LEU A 126 -2.10 -0.83 -0.89
N THR A 127 -2.85 -1.50 0.00
CA THR A 127 -2.45 -2.81 0.49
C THR A 127 -2.45 -3.83 -0.66
N PRO A 128 -1.66 -4.91 -0.58
CA PRO A 128 -1.68 -5.97 -1.59
C PRO A 128 -3.09 -6.51 -1.84
N ALA A 129 -3.91 -6.63 -0.80
CA ALA A 129 -5.30 -7.08 -0.92
C ALA A 129 -6.17 -6.11 -1.74
N ILE A 130 -6.07 -4.79 -1.47
CA ILE A 130 -6.81 -3.77 -2.22
C ILE A 130 -6.33 -3.74 -3.68
N LEU A 131 -5.02 -3.84 -3.92
CA LEU A 131 -4.46 -3.87 -5.27
C LEU A 131 -5.00 -5.06 -6.07
N MET A 132 -5.01 -6.26 -5.49
CA MET A 132 -5.59 -7.44 -6.14
C MET A 132 -7.10 -7.28 -6.41
N GLY A 133 -7.84 -6.64 -5.50
CA GLY A 133 -9.26 -6.32 -5.69
C GLY A 133 -9.52 -5.31 -6.81
N LEU A 134 -8.70 -4.27 -6.92
CA LEU A 134 -8.79 -3.28 -7.99
C LEU A 134 -8.44 -3.89 -9.35
N VAL A 135 -7.38 -4.70 -9.43
CA VAL A 135 -6.98 -5.38 -10.66
C VAL A 135 -8.08 -6.32 -11.14
N THR A 136 -8.65 -7.14 -10.25
CA THR A 136 -9.73 -8.06 -10.61
C THR A 136 -11.02 -7.33 -11.01
N SER A 137 -11.40 -6.26 -10.29
CA SER A 137 -12.53 -5.42 -10.68
C SER A 137 -12.34 -4.79 -12.06
N LEU A 138 -11.15 -4.29 -12.36
CA LEU A 138 -10.83 -3.71 -13.65
C LEU A 138 -10.94 -4.75 -14.78
N ILE A 139 -10.44 -5.97 -14.57
CA ILE A 139 -10.55 -7.07 -15.54
C ILE A 139 -12.02 -7.40 -15.81
N LEU A 140 -12.84 -7.55 -14.77
CA LEU A 140 -14.27 -7.84 -14.93
C LEU A 140 -15.01 -6.72 -15.65
N LEU A 141 -14.65 -5.46 -15.37
CA LEU A 141 -15.23 -4.29 -16.03
C LEU A 141 -14.89 -4.27 -17.53
N LEU A 142 -13.64 -4.60 -17.89
CA LEU A 142 -13.22 -4.71 -19.30
C LEU A 142 -13.96 -5.84 -20.03
N VAL A 143 -14.09 -7.02 -19.39
CA VAL A 143 -14.86 -8.15 -19.96
C VAL A 143 -16.33 -7.77 -20.15
N LEU A 144 -16.93 -7.09 -19.18
CA LEU A 144 -18.30 -6.61 -19.26
C LEU A 144 -18.46 -5.57 -20.39
N ALA A 145 -17.55 -4.60 -20.47
CA ALA A 145 -17.55 -3.59 -21.52
C ALA A 145 -17.43 -4.23 -22.91
N TYR A 146 -16.56 -5.23 -23.07
CA TYR A 146 -16.42 -5.98 -24.31
C TYR A 146 -17.70 -6.76 -24.66
N ALA A 147 -18.31 -7.45 -23.68
CA ALA A 147 -19.57 -8.16 -23.90
C ALA A 147 -20.70 -7.20 -24.30
N LEU A 148 -20.83 -6.05 -23.61
CA LEU A 148 -21.80 -5.01 -23.94
C LEU A 148 -21.55 -4.43 -25.33
N HIS A 149 -20.30 -4.17 -25.68
CA HIS A 149 -19.91 -3.70 -26.99
C HIS A 149 -20.32 -4.70 -28.08
N MET A 150 -20.10 -6.01 -27.86
CA MET A 150 -20.57 -7.07 -28.78
C MET A 150 -22.10 -7.14 -28.88
N MET A 151 -22.83 -6.99 -27.76
CA MET A 151 -24.29 -6.97 -27.77
C MET A 151 -24.86 -5.77 -28.53
N LEU A 152 -24.23 -4.60 -28.38
CA LEU A 152 -24.61 -3.38 -29.12
C LEU A 152 -24.33 -3.53 -30.62
N LEU A 153 -23.19 -4.13 -31.00
CA LEU A 153 -22.86 -4.42 -32.41
C LEU A 153 -23.89 -5.31 -33.09
N ILE A 154 -24.26 -6.43 -32.45
CA ILE A 154 -25.27 -7.35 -33.00
C ILE A 154 -26.61 -6.64 -33.16
N LYS A 155 -27.02 -5.88 -32.14
CA LYS A 155 -28.31 -5.16 -32.17
C LYS A 155 -28.32 -4.07 -33.24
N CYS A 156 -27.21 -3.36 -33.45
CA CYS A 156 -27.08 -2.40 -34.53
C CYS A 156 -27.18 -3.07 -35.92
N MET A 157 -26.45 -4.16 -36.15
CA MET A 157 -26.53 -4.91 -37.41
C MET A 157 -27.95 -5.42 -37.66
N TYR A 158 -28.63 -5.92 -36.63
CA TYR A 158 -30.03 -6.38 -36.73
C TYR A 158 -30.98 -5.25 -37.12
N TYR A 159 -30.90 -4.07 -36.49
CA TYR A 159 -31.74 -2.92 -36.85
C TYR A 159 -31.44 -2.39 -38.26
N MET A 160 -30.18 -2.42 -38.69
CA MET A 160 -29.79 -2.06 -40.06
C MET A 160 -30.34 -3.04 -41.10
N ALA A 161 -30.24 -4.34 -40.85
CA ALA A 161 -30.84 -5.37 -41.70
C ALA A 161 -32.37 -5.20 -41.75
N GLN A 162 -33.01 -4.92 -40.61
CA GLN A 162 -34.45 -4.68 -40.55
C GLN A 162 -34.86 -3.40 -41.30
N CYS A 163 -34.10 -2.29 -41.24
CA CYS A 163 -34.39 -1.09 -42.05
C CYS A 163 -34.14 -1.34 -43.55
N HIS A 164 -33.15 -2.17 -43.92
CA HIS A 164 -32.96 -2.60 -45.31
C HIS A 164 -34.14 -3.44 -45.83
N ILE A 165 -34.70 -4.33 -45.02
CA ILE A 165 -35.86 -5.17 -45.39
C ILE A 165 -37.17 -4.37 -45.37
N THR A 166 -37.35 -3.44 -44.43
CA THR A 166 -38.56 -2.60 -44.31
C THR A 166 -38.56 -1.36 -45.20
N SER A 167 -37.50 -1.14 -45.99
CA SER A 167 -37.44 -0.18 -47.11
C SER A 167 -38.55 -0.39 -48.17
N PHE A 168 -39.35 -1.45 -48.07
CA PHE A 168 -40.53 -1.65 -48.92
C PHE A 168 -41.81 -0.99 -48.38
N HIS A 169 -41.83 -0.46 -47.15
CA HIS A 169 -42.96 0.35 -46.64
C HIS A 169 -42.49 1.51 -45.74
N HIS A 170 -42.81 2.72 -46.18
CA HIS A 170 -42.35 4.01 -45.68
C HIS A 170 -42.80 4.34 -44.23
N ALA A 171 -41.96 5.11 -43.52
CA ALA A 171 -42.25 5.99 -42.36
C ALA A 171 -41.74 5.64 -40.94
N HIS A 172 -41.14 4.47 -40.66
CA HIS A 172 -40.60 4.18 -39.31
C HIS A 172 -39.08 4.37 -39.13
N CYS A 173 -38.29 4.62 -40.18
CA CYS A 173 -36.82 4.65 -40.06
C CYS A 173 -36.24 6.03 -39.64
N LEU A 174 -37.04 7.11 -39.54
CA LEU A 174 -36.53 8.45 -39.18
C LEU A 174 -36.11 8.61 -37.70
N SER A 175 -36.69 7.87 -36.76
CA SER A 175 -36.25 7.90 -35.35
C SER A 175 -34.98 7.07 -35.09
N SER A 176 -34.52 6.31 -36.09
CA SER A 176 -33.31 5.48 -36.04
C SER A 176 -32.05 6.21 -36.54
N PHE A 177 -32.19 7.42 -37.10
CA PHE A 177 -31.06 8.14 -37.71
C PHE A 177 -29.99 8.58 -36.69
N HIS A 178 -30.38 8.90 -35.46
CA HIS A 178 -29.43 9.31 -34.42
C HIS A 178 -28.61 8.11 -33.89
N TYR A 179 -29.21 6.91 -33.86
CA TYR A 179 -28.53 5.66 -33.49
C TYR A 179 -27.63 5.13 -34.61
N ASN A 180 -27.98 5.42 -35.87
CA ASN A 180 -27.20 5.03 -37.04
C ASN A 180 -25.85 5.73 -37.11
N VAL A 181 -25.81 7.04 -36.84
CA VAL A 181 -24.56 7.81 -36.81
C VAL A 181 -23.66 7.33 -35.66
N LEU A 182 -24.21 7.09 -34.47
CA LEU A 182 -23.45 6.58 -33.32
C LEU A 182 -22.85 5.19 -33.60
N CYS A 183 -23.60 4.32 -34.29
CA CYS A 183 -23.14 2.99 -34.65
C CYS A 183 -22.09 3.00 -35.78
N LEU A 184 -22.23 3.87 -36.78
CA LEU A 184 -21.21 4.08 -37.82
C LEU A 184 -19.90 4.61 -37.23
N ILE A 185 -19.97 5.55 -36.27
CA ILE A 185 -18.79 6.05 -35.55
C ILE A 185 -18.12 4.94 -34.74
N LEU A 186 -18.89 4.11 -34.02
CA LEU A 186 -18.35 2.97 -33.28
C LEU A 186 -17.70 1.92 -34.20
N LEU A 187 -18.33 1.57 -35.33
CA LEU A 187 -17.75 0.65 -36.33
C LEU A 187 -16.45 1.18 -36.94
N GLN A 188 -16.37 2.48 -37.19
CA GLN A 188 -15.16 3.15 -37.69
C GLN A 188 -14.03 3.07 -36.65
N GLU A 189 -14.32 3.36 -35.37
CA GLU A 189 -13.32 3.30 -34.29
C GLU A 189 -12.82 1.86 -34.03
N ILE A 190 -13.70 0.86 -34.08
CA ILE A 190 -13.34 -0.55 -33.92
C ILE A 190 -12.46 -1.02 -35.08
N TYR A 191 -12.78 -0.61 -36.32
CA TYR A 191 -11.97 -0.96 -37.49
C TYR A 191 -10.57 -0.37 -37.38
N THR A 192 -10.44 0.88 -36.93
CA THR A 192 -9.14 1.50 -36.67
C THR A 192 -8.37 0.82 -35.53
N LEU A 193 -9.04 0.42 -34.44
CA LEU A 193 -8.39 -0.31 -33.32
C LEU A 193 -7.93 -1.72 -33.74
N ASN A 194 -8.74 -2.44 -34.52
CA ASN A 194 -8.34 -3.76 -35.06
C ASN A 194 -7.19 -3.65 -36.07
N SER A 195 -7.13 -2.58 -36.87
CA SER A 195 -6.02 -2.37 -37.80
C SER A 195 -4.68 -2.08 -37.10
N GLN A 196 -4.72 -1.51 -35.89
CA GLN A 196 -3.53 -1.24 -35.07
C GLN A 196 -3.03 -2.49 -34.33
N PHE A 197 -3.89 -3.47 -34.03
CA PHE A 197 -3.51 -4.70 -33.34
C PHE A 197 -2.97 -5.81 -34.28
N TYR A 198 -3.17 -5.66 -35.59
CA TYR A 198 -2.76 -6.62 -36.63
C TYR A 198 -1.63 -6.10 -37.55
N SER A 199 -0.93 -5.03 -37.15
CA SER A 199 0.29 -4.52 -37.80
C SER A 199 1.46 -4.49 -36.82
#